data_AF-A0A382NSN8-F1
#
_entry.id   AF-A0A382NSN8-F1
#
_cell.length_a   1.000
_cell.length_b   1.000
_cell.length_c   1.000
_cell.angle_alpha   90.00
_cell.angle_beta   90.00
_cell.angle_gamma   90.00
#
_symmetry.space_group_name_H-M   'P 1'
#
loop_
_entity.id
_entity.type
_entity.pdbx_description
1 polymer ?
#
loop_
_entity_poly.entity_id
_entity_poly.type
_entity_poly.pdbx_seq_one_letter_code
_entity_poly.pdbx_strand_id
1 'polypeptide(L)'
;VHVWDTDGKKYLDLTGAFGVAATGHANPRITKAAQQQLEKLPHAMGDVHPHTLKGELARELSKLTFERWKLGRGKTIFCNSGFEAVEAALKTALLATGKKGVIAFEGAYHGLGYGALSTTHRRLFNKPFQNQLGKFGYFAPFPENNPELTKSKRALEKLFKDHSIGAVLVEPIQGRAGMRVPPRGFLKLLRKLCDKHGALLIFDEIYTGFGRTGHWFACEDDSI
;
A
#
# COMPACT_ATOMS: atom_id res chain seq x y z
N VAL A 1 9.63 -16.27 16.64
CA VAL A 1 8.80 -16.80 15.54
C VAL A 1 7.79 -17.86 16.00
N HIS A 2 7.55 -18.01 17.31
CA HIS A 2 6.56 -18.94 17.82
C HIS A 2 5.45 -18.17 18.54
N VAL A 3 4.27 -18.76 18.57
CA VAL A 3 3.10 -18.30 19.32
C VAL A 3 2.50 -19.46 20.11
N TRP A 4 1.72 -19.15 21.13
CA TRP A 4 1.09 -20.14 22.02
C TRP A 4 -0.42 -19.89 22.07
N ASP A 5 -1.22 -20.96 22.09
CA ASP A 5 -2.64 -20.85 22.39
C ASP A 5 -2.90 -20.89 23.91
N THR A 6 -4.18 -20.86 24.28
CA THR A 6 -4.63 -20.88 25.68
C THR A 6 -4.30 -22.17 26.42
N ASP A 7 -4.04 -23.27 25.70
CA ASP A 7 -3.70 -24.57 26.28
C ASP A 7 -2.17 -24.76 26.38
N GLY A 8 -1.39 -23.72 26.03
CA GLY A 8 0.06 -23.76 26.04
C GLY A 8 0.68 -24.49 24.85
N LYS A 9 -0.11 -24.88 23.84
CA LYS A 9 0.42 -25.51 22.64
C LYS A 9 1.18 -24.47 21.81
N LYS A 10 2.41 -24.84 21.44
CA LYS A 10 3.33 -24.00 20.67
C LYS A 10 3.12 -24.18 19.17
N TYR A 11 3.04 -23.07 18.45
CA TYR A 11 2.96 -23.02 16.98
C TYR A 11 4.16 -22.28 16.41
N LEU A 12 4.69 -22.79 15.30
CA LEU A 12 5.60 -22.04 14.45
C LEU A 12 4.78 -21.10 13.57
N ASP A 13 4.99 -19.80 13.69
CA ASP A 13 4.28 -18.80 12.90
C ASP A 13 5.02 -18.52 11.59
N LEU A 14 4.47 -19.02 10.50
CA LEU A 14 4.95 -18.78 9.12
C LEU A 14 4.18 -17.65 8.42
N THR A 15 3.24 -17.00 9.12
CA THR A 15 2.43 -15.90 8.58
C THR A 15 3.00 -14.53 8.93
N GLY A 16 3.71 -14.45 10.07
CA GLY A 16 4.21 -13.20 10.63
C GLY A 16 3.11 -12.16 10.84
N ALA A 17 1.88 -12.60 11.17
CA ALA A 17 0.69 -11.76 11.27
C ALA A 17 0.47 -10.88 10.02
N PHE A 18 0.43 -11.49 8.84
CA PHE A 18 0.38 -10.78 7.55
C PHE A 18 1.57 -9.83 7.34
N GLY A 19 2.76 -10.26 7.76
CA GLY A 19 4.00 -9.52 7.60
C GLY A 19 4.30 -8.47 8.67
N VAL A 20 3.34 -8.15 9.56
CA VAL A 20 3.50 -7.15 10.63
C VAL A 20 4.58 -7.55 11.64
N ALA A 21 4.61 -8.82 12.04
CA ALA A 21 5.58 -9.33 13.00
C ALA A 21 6.95 -9.65 12.36
N ALA A 22 7.38 -8.85 11.37
CA ALA A 22 8.64 -9.04 10.64
C ALA A 22 9.88 -9.05 11.56
N THR A 23 9.86 -8.26 12.63
CA THR A 23 10.93 -8.21 13.65
C THR A 23 10.70 -9.17 14.83
N GLY A 24 9.69 -10.04 14.73
CA GLY A 24 9.23 -10.95 15.79
C GLY A 24 8.13 -10.36 16.70
N HIS A 25 7.32 -11.25 17.29
CA HIS A 25 6.13 -10.93 18.10
C HIS A 25 6.39 -10.08 19.36
N ALA A 26 7.56 -10.21 19.99
CA ALA A 26 7.90 -9.50 21.23
C ALA A 26 9.37 -9.07 21.22
N ASN A 27 9.77 -8.31 20.19
CA ASN A 27 11.14 -7.85 20.06
C ASN A 27 11.54 -6.97 21.26
N PRO A 28 12.53 -7.36 22.09
CA PRO A 28 12.84 -6.65 23.34
C PRO A 28 13.22 -5.18 23.14
N ARG A 29 13.83 -4.83 22.00
CA ARG A 29 14.18 -3.43 21.68
C ARG A 29 12.93 -2.59 21.44
N ILE A 30 11.96 -3.12 20.70
CA ILE A 30 10.69 -2.44 20.40
C ILE A 30 9.85 -2.32 21.66
N THR A 31 9.73 -3.41 22.43
CA THR A 31 8.98 -3.40 23.70
C THR A 31 9.52 -2.36 24.67
N LYS A 32 10.84 -2.33 24.87
CA LYS A 32 11.48 -1.35 25.76
C LYS A 32 11.28 0.09 25.28
N ALA A 33 11.43 0.36 23.98
CA ALA A 33 11.23 1.69 23.42
C ALA A 33 9.77 2.16 23.57
N ALA A 34 8.80 1.26 23.37
CA ALA A 34 7.39 1.56 23.56
C ALA A 34 7.07 1.89 25.03
N GLN A 35 7.55 1.08 25.98
CA GLN A 35 7.36 1.32 27.42
C GLN A 35 7.92 2.69 27.84
N GLN A 36 9.15 3.01 27.43
CA GLN A 36 9.79 4.29 27.74
C GLN A 36 9.02 5.50 27.20
N GLN A 37 8.40 5.38 26.02
CA GLN A 37 7.60 6.48 25.47
C GLN A 37 6.25 6.59 26.16
N LEU A 38 5.62 5.47 26.52
CA LEU A 38 4.33 5.46 27.23
C LEU A 38 4.41 6.11 28.61
N GLU A 39 5.54 5.95 29.31
CA GLU A 39 5.80 6.64 30.60
C GLU A 39 5.94 8.16 30.46
N LYS A 40 6.33 8.64 29.28
CA LYS A 40 6.56 10.07 29.01
C LYS A 40 5.33 10.76 28.43
N LEU A 41 4.81 10.21 27.33
CA LEU A 41 3.74 10.81 26.55
C LEU A 41 3.08 9.75 25.65
N PRO A 42 1.95 9.16 26.08
CA PRO A 42 1.24 8.15 25.29
C PRO A 42 0.50 8.76 24.09
N HIS A 43 0.02 10.00 24.21
CA HIS A 43 -0.70 10.70 23.15
C HIS A 43 -0.61 12.22 23.35
N ALA A 44 -0.50 12.97 22.26
CA ALA A 44 -0.32 14.42 22.31
C ALA A 44 -1.15 15.19 21.26
N MET A 45 -2.18 14.59 20.64
CA MET A 45 -2.90 15.21 19.50
C MET A 45 -1.90 15.73 18.45
N GLY A 46 -1.30 14.82 17.68
CA GLY A 46 -0.06 15.09 16.94
C GLY A 46 -0.11 16.14 15.81
N ASP A 47 -1.25 16.81 15.62
CA ASP A 47 -1.49 18.01 14.82
C ASP A 47 -1.46 19.30 15.66
N VAL A 48 -1.84 19.23 16.93
CA VAL A 48 -1.78 20.33 17.91
C VAL A 48 -0.43 20.37 18.63
N HIS A 49 0.11 19.22 19.05
CA HIS A 49 1.42 19.13 19.71
C HIS A 49 2.35 18.16 18.96
N PRO A 50 3.07 18.63 17.92
CA PRO A 50 3.98 17.80 17.16
C PRO A 50 5.17 17.35 18.02
N HIS A 51 5.27 16.04 18.27
CA HIS A 51 6.37 15.46 19.04
C HIS A 51 7.61 15.21 18.17
N THR A 52 8.81 15.44 18.70
CA THR A 52 10.09 15.30 17.96
C THR A 52 10.26 13.93 17.32
N LEU A 53 9.89 12.85 18.03
CA LEU A 53 9.97 11.47 17.49
C LEU A 53 9.15 11.27 16.20
N LYS A 54 8.02 11.97 16.04
CA LYS A 54 7.21 11.92 14.81
C LYS A 54 7.97 12.54 13.64
N GLY A 55 8.66 13.66 13.90
CA GLY A 55 9.51 14.34 12.92
C GLY A 55 10.75 13.53 12.55
N GLU A 56 11.37 12.87 13.54
CA GLU A 56 12.50 11.95 13.32
C GLU A 56 12.07 10.75 12.47
N LEU A 57 10.95 10.10 12.81
CA LEU A 57 10.42 9.00 12.02
C LEU A 57 10.12 9.42 10.57
N ALA A 58 9.51 10.60 10.36
CA ALA A 58 9.26 11.12 9.01
C ALA A 58 10.58 11.36 8.24
N ARG A 59 11.63 11.84 8.93
CA ARG A 59 12.96 12.02 8.35
C ARG A 59 13.59 10.69 7.95
N GLU A 60 13.52 9.67 8.81
CA GLU A 60 14.03 8.33 8.49
C GLU A 60 13.27 7.70 7.32
N LEU A 61 11.94 7.87 7.25
CA LEU A 61 11.15 7.42 6.10
C LEU A 61 11.56 8.14 4.80
N SER A 62 11.81 9.45 4.85
CA SER A 62 12.34 10.21 3.69
C SER A 62 13.71 9.68 3.24
N LYS A 63 14.61 9.40 4.19
CA LYS A 63 15.93 8.79 3.93
C LYS A 63 15.81 7.43 3.26
N LEU A 64 14.91 6.56 3.72
CA LEU A 64 14.71 5.22 3.17
C LEU A 64 14.02 5.21 1.80
N THR A 65 13.31 6.29 1.45
CA THR A 65 12.54 6.41 0.21
C THR A 65 13.15 7.46 -0.73
N PHE A 66 12.53 8.64 -0.84
CA PHE A 66 12.83 9.66 -1.84
C PHE A 66 14.30 10.12 -1.82
N GLU A 67 14.95 10.22 -0.67
CA GLU A 67 16.36 10.64 -0.62
C GLU A 67 17.28 9.54 -1.14
N ARG A 68 17.05 8.28 -0.73
CA ARG A 68 17.78 7.11 -1.25
C ARG A 68 17.54 6.91 -2.74
N TRP A 69 16.33 7.20 -3.23
CA TRP A 69 15.97 7.17 -4.64
C TRP A 69 16.47 8.40 -5.43
N LYS A 70 17.11 9.37 -4.75
CA LYS A 70 17.59 10.64 -5.33
C LYS A 70 16.47 11.48 -5.98
N LEU A 71 15.27 11.40 -5.41
CA LEU A 71 14.06 12.13 -5.81
C LEU A 71 13.77 13.35 -4.89
N GLY A 72 14.74 13.73 -4.06
CA GLY A 72 14.60 14.83 -3.10
C GLY A 72 14.02 14.37 -1.76
N ARG A 73 13.37 15.28 -1.04
CA ARG A 73 12.85 15.01 0.31
C ARG A 73 11.40 14.50 0.23
N GLY A 74 11.16 13.33 0.81
CA GLY A 74 9.83 12.76 0.97
C GLY A 74 9.00 13.50 2.02
N LYS A 75 7.68 13.42 1.89
CA LYS A 75 6.73 13.87 2.92
C LYS A 75 5.91 12.67 3.39
N THR A 76 5.55 12.67 4.66
CA THR A 76 4.86 11.54 5.29
C THR A 76 3.57 12.02 5.95
N ILE A 77 2.50 11.26 5.72
CA ILE A 77 1.28 11.29 6.52
C ILE A 77 1.26 9.98 7.31
N PHE A 78 1.08 10.07 8.62
CA PHE A 78 0.98 8.90 9.49
C PHE A 78 -0.48 8.53 9.70
N CYS A 79 -0.75 7.23 9.61
CA CYS A 79 -2.06 6.62 9.81
C CYS A 79 -1.92 5.44 10.78
N ASN A 80 -3.04 4.98 11.36
CA ASN A 80 -3.03 3.83 12.27
C ASN A 80 -3.19 2.50 11.53
N SER A 81 -3.81 2.56 10.35
CA SER A 81 -4.12 1.39 9.53
C SER A 81 -3.72 1.59 8.08
N GLY A 82 -3.60 0.47 7.36
CA GLY A 82 -3.30 0.48 5.94
C GLY A 82 -4.38 1.17 5.09
N PHE A 83 -5.66 0.95 5.39
CA PHE A 83 -6.73 1.55 4.59
C PHE A 83 -6.78 3.08 4.74
N GLU A 84 -6.44 3.63 5.91
CA GLU A 84 -6.33 5.08 6.12
C GLU A 84 -5.19 5.66 5.26
N ALA A 85 -4.07 4.94 5.15
CA ALA A 85 -2.97 5.35 4.27
C ALA A 85 -3.40 5.35 2.79
N VAL A 86 -4.15 4.32 2.37
CA VAL A 86 -4.77 4.29 1.04
C VAL A 86 -5.73 5.47 0.85
N GLU A 87 -6.63 5.74 1.80
CA GLU A 87 -7.54 6.89 1.69
C GLU A 87 -6.81 8.24 1.60
N ALA A 88 -5.72 8.42 2.36
CA ALA A 88 -4.88 9.60 2.26
C ALA A 88 -4.23 9.71 0.87
N ALA A 89 -3.75 8.60 0.29
CA ALA A 89 -3.17 8.56 -1.04
C ALA A 89 -4.22 8.87 -2.13
N LEU A 90 -5.43 8.32 -2.03
CA LEU A 90 -6.54 8.59 -2.95
C LEU A 90 -6.96 10.07 -2.91
N LYS A 91 -7.08 10.65 -1.70
CA LYS A 91 -7.40 12.08 -1.53
C LYS A 91 -6.28 12.96 -2.10
N THR A 92 -5.02 12.60 -1.87
CA THR A 92 -3.86 13.31 -2.43
C THR A 92 -3.88 13.30 -3.95
N ALA A 93 -4.17 12.16 -4.58
CA ALA A 93 -4.27 12.07 -6.03
C ALA A 93 -5.42 12.92 -6.60
N LEU A 94 -6.58 12.93 -5.95
CA LEU A 94 -7.70 13.79 -6.34
C LEU A 94 -7.31 15.27 -6.27
N LEU A 95 -6.69 15.70 -5.16
CA LEU A 95 -6.26 17.10 -4.99
C LEU A 95 -5.19 17.51 -6.00
N ALA A 96 -4.23 16.61 -6.29
CA ALA A 96 -3.13 16.89 -7.20
C ALA A 96 -3.55 16.93 -8.68
N THR A 97 -4.52 16.10 -9.06
CA THR A 97 -4.89 15.92 -10.49
C THR A 97 -6.23 16.54 -10.87
N GLY A 98 -7.12 16.79 -9.90
CA GLY A 98 -8.51 17.17 -10.14
C GLY A 98 -9.39 16.05 -10.73
N LYS A 99 -8.84 14.84 -10.94
CA LYS A 99 -9.51 13.72 -11.62
C LYS A 99 -9.95 12.68 -10.59
N LYS A 100 -11.23 12.30 -10.65
CA LYS A 100 -11.86 11.41 -9.65
C LYS A 100 -11.55 9.94 -9.85
N GLY A 101 -11.32 9.51 -11.09
CA GLY A 101 -11.20 8.09 -11.42
C GLY A 101 -9.90 7.47 -10.92
N VAL A 102 -9.99 6.23 -10.44
CA VAL A 102 -8.85 5.46 -9.94
C VAL A 102 -8.89 4.09 -10.59
N ILE A 103 -7.80 3.68 -11.22
CA ILE A 103 -7.64 2.31 -11.69
C ILE A 103 -6.98 1.48 -10.57
N ALA A 104 -7.60 0.37 -10.20
CA ALA A 104 -7.05 -0.69 -9.38
C ALA A 104 -7.05 -2.00 -10.19
N PHE A 105 -6.66 -3.12 -9.58
CA PHE A 105 -6.47 -4.38 -10.28
C PHE A 105 -7.37 -5.50 -9.78
N GLU A 106 -7.75 -6.40 -10.68
CA GLU A 106 -8.44 -7.64 -10.33
C GLU A 106 -7.61 -8.42 -9.29
N GLY A 107 -8.26 -8.85 -8.22
CA GLY A 107 -7.62 -9.53 -7.08
C GLY A 107 -7.19 -8.61 -5.95
N ALA A 108 -7.16 -7.29 -6.17
CA ALA A 108 -6.59 -6.33 -5.21
C ALA A 108 -7.29 -6.31 -3.85
N TYR A 109 -6.51 -6.01 -2.81
CA TYR A 109 -6.96 -5.75 -1.46
C TYR A 109 -6.25 -4.52 -0.88
N HIS A 110 -6.96 -3.39 -0.82
CA HIS A 110 -6.43 -2.11 -0.32
C HIS A 110 -7.04 -1.69 1.03
N GLY A 111 -7.86 -2.57 1.61
CA GLY A 111 -8.54 -2.34 2.89
C GLY A 111 -10.06 -2.23 2.77
N LEU A 112 -10.69 -1.92 3.91
CA LEU A 112 -12.14 -2.03 4.11
C LEU A 112 -12.83 -0.70 4.48
N GLY A 113 -12.08 0.40 4.64
CA GLY A 113 -12.68 1.74 4.70
C GLY A 113 -13.34 2.10 3.37
N TYR A 114 -14.39 2.93 3.36
CA TYR A 114 -15.23 3.14 2.17
C TYR A 114 -14.44 3.59 0.94
N GLY A 115 -13.43 4.45 1.11
CA GLY A 115 -12.59 4.88 -0.02
C GLY A 115 -11.75 3.74 -0.56
N ALA A 116 -11.04 3.04 0.32
CA ALA A 116 -10.21 1.88 -0.05
C ALA A 116 -11.03 0.71 -0.60
N LEU A 117 -12.24 0.50 -0.08
CA LEU A 117 -13.15 -0.57 -0.46
C LEU A 117 -13.60 -0.45 -1.92
N SER A 118 -13.77 0.78 -2.43
CA SER A 118 -14.03 1.04 -3.86
C SER A 118 -12.91 0.56 -4.78
N THR A 119 -11.70 0.38 -4.26
CA THR A 119 -10.53 -0.14 -4.99
C THR A 119 -10.17 -1.58 -4.60
N THR A 120 -10.87 -2.20 -3.64
CA THR A 120 -10.71 -3.61 -3.29
C THR A 120 -11.60 -4.50 -4.17
N HIS A 121 -11.01 -5.43 -4.92
CA HIS A 121 -11.74 -6.28 -5.88
C HIS A 121 -12.47 -7.46 -5.21
N ARG A 122 -12.14 -7.78 -3.95
CA ARG A 122 -12.69 -8.96 -3.26
C ARG A 122 -14.19 -8.81 -3.02
N ARG A 123 -14.99 -9.51 -3.84
CA ARG A 123 -16.47 -9.46 -3.83
C ARG A 123 -17.10 -9.70 -2.47
N LEU A 124 -16.51 -10.58 -1.66
CA LEU A 124 -17.01 -10.86 -0.30
C LEU A 124 -17.07 -9.59 0.56
N PHE A 125 -16.11 -8.68 0.40
CA PHE A 125 -16.05 -7.45 1.17
C PHE A 125 -16.79 -6.30 0.51
N ASN A 126 -16.75 -6.18 -0.83
CA ASN A 126 -17.34 -5.02 -1.50
C ASN A 126 -18.84 -5.19 -1.84
N LYS A 127 -19.31 -6.42 -2.12
CA LYS A 127 -20.67 -6.69 -2.62
C LYS A 127 -21.77 -6.15 -1.70
N PRO A 128 -21.69 -6.31 -0.36
CA PRO A 128 -22.73 -5.81 0.55
C PRO A 128 -22.89 -4.29 0.54
N PHE A 129 -21.85 -3.54 0.16
CA PHE A 129 -21.80 -2.07 0.27
C PHE A 129 -21.84 -1.35 -1.07
N GLN A 130 -21.95 -2.06 -2.20
CA GLN A 130 -21.86 -1.46 -3.55
C GLN A 130 -22.80 -0.28 -3.78
N ASN A 131 -24.00 -0.31 -3.19
CA ASN A 131 -24.99 0.77 -3.32
C ASN A 131 -24.60 2.04 -2.54
N GLN A 132 -23.68 1.94 -1.59
CA GLN A 132 -23.19 3.07 -0.78
C GLN A 132 -21.84 3.60 -1.29
N LEU A 133 -21.12 2.81 -2.09
CA LEU A 133 -19.81 3.18 -2.61
C LEU A 133 -19.93 4.17 -3.79
N GLY A 134 -19.12 5.21 -3.76
CA GLY A 134 -18.96 6.10 -4.91
C GLY A 134 -18.35 5.36 -6.10
N LYS A 135 -18.88 5.61 -7.31
CA LYS A 135 -18.38 5.01 -8.56
C LYS A 135 -17.14 5.75 -9.07
N PHE A 136 -15.99 5.48 -8.48
CA PHE A 136 -14.71 6.06 -8.92
C PHE A 136 -13.59 5.02 -9.12
N GLY A 137 -13.75 3.80 -8.63
CA GLY A 137 -12.82 2.70 -8.85
C GLY A 137 -13.13 1.93 -10.13
N TYR A 138 -12.10 1.66 -10.94
CA TYR A 138 -12.14 0.84 -12.15
C TYR A 138 -11.11 -0.27 -12.04
N PHE A 139 -11.39 -1.45 -12.59
CA PHE A 139 -10.50 -2.61 -12.46
C PHE A 139 -9.91 -3.02 -13.81
N ALA A 140 -8.58 -3.16 -13.85
CA ALA A 140 -7.85 -3.80 -14.93
C ALA A 140 -7.37 -5.20 -14.50
N PRO A 141 -7.18 -6.16 -15.43
CA PRO A 141 -6.58 -7.45 -15.09
C PRO A 141 -5.17 -7.26 -14.52
N PHE A 142 -4.86 -7.93 -13.40
CA PHE A 142 -3.48 -8.03 -12.90
C PHE A 142 -2.75 -9.13 -13.66
N PRO A 143 -1.59 -8.87 -14.28
CA PRO A 143 -0.88 -9.86 -15.06
C PRO A 143 0.07 -10.71 -14.22
N GLU A 144 0.20 -12.00 -14.52
CA GLU A 144 1.21 -12.92 -13.94
C GLU A 144 2.19 -13.46 -15.00
N ASN A 145 1.97 -13.12 -16.27
CA ASN A 145 2.82 -13.51 -17.40
C ASN A 145 2.73 -12.48 -18.55
N ASN A 146 3.64 -12.58 -19.52
CA ASN A 146 3.74 -11.63 -20.64
C ASN A 146 2.47 -11.53 -21.53
N PRO A 147 1.78 -12.63 -21.88
CA PRO A 147 0.48 -12.55 -22.55
C PRO A 147 -0.56 -11.75 -21.76
N GLU A 148 -0.65 -11.97 -20.45
CA GLU A 148 -1.55 -11.22 -19.58
C GLU A 148 -1.13 -9.76 -19.43
N LEU A 149 0.17 -9.45 -19.39
CA LEU A 149 0.67 -8.07 -19.38
C LEU A 149 0.17 -7.29 -20.61
N THR A 150 0.13 -7.94 -21.77
CA THR A 150 -0.42 -7.35 -22.99
C THR A 150 -1.92 -7.06 -22.86
N LYS A 151 -2.69 -7.96 -22.25
CA LYS A 151 -4.13 -7.75 -21.98
C LYS A 151 -4.35 -6.61 -20.98
N SER A 152 -3.58 -6.62 -19.88
CA SER A 152 -3.61 -5.58 -18.85
C SER A 152 -3.30 -4.21 -19.44
N LYS A 153 -2.26 -4.10 -20.28
CA LYS A 153 -1.93 -2.87 -21.01
C LYS A 153 -3.10 -2.34 -21.84
N ARG A 154 -3.74 -3.20 -22.65
CA ARG A 154 -4.89 -2.80 -23.49
C ARG A 154 -6.07 -2.32 -22.63
N ALA A 155 -6.34 -3.00 -21.52
CA ALA A 155 -7.38 -2.61 -20.58
C ALA A 155 -7.08 -1.25 -19.92
N LEU A 156 -5.84 -1.04 -19.47
CA LEU A 156 -5.39 0.24 -18.92
C LEU A 156 -5.54 1.38 -19.92
N GLU A 157 -5.07 1.20 -21.16
CA GLU A 157 -5.19 2.19 -22.23
C GLU A 157 -6.66 2.53 -22.53
N LYS A 158 -7.55 1.54 -22.52
CA LYS A 158 -9.00 1.74 -22.66
C LYS A 158 -9.58 2.53 -21.49
N LEU A 159 -9.25 2.17 -20.25
CA LEU A 159 -9.73 2.88 -19.05
C LEU A 159 -9.29 4.35 -19.03
N PHE A 160 -8.04 4.62 -19.40
CA PHE A 160 -7.54 6.00 -19.54
C PHE A 160 -8.22 6.78 -20.67
N LYS A 161 -8.69 6.10 -21.72
CA LYS A 161 -9.44 6.73 -22.82
C LYS A 161 -10.88 7.05 -22.41
N ASP A 162 -11.53 6.13 -21.71
CA ASP A 162 -12.97 6.20 -21.45
C ASP A 162 -13.32 7.00 -20.18
N HIS A 163 -12.34 7.22 -19.30
CA HIS A 163 -12.56 7.82 -17.99
C HIS A 163 -11.53 8.89 -17.64
N SER A 164 -11.93 9.85 -16.80
CA SER A 164 -11.02 10.85 -16.23
C SER A 164 -10.28 10.24 -15.03
N ILE A 165 -9.13 9.62 -15.29
CA ILE A 165 -8.32 8.89 -14.31
C ILE A 165 -7.24 9.79 -13.69
N GLY A 166 -7.28 9.94 -12.36
CA GLY A 166 -6.31 10.67 -11.55
C GLY A 166 -5.25 9.79 -10.89
N ALA A 167 -5.52 8.49 -10.72
CA ALA A 167 -4.55 7.57 -10.14
C ALA A 167 -4.64 6.15 -10.68
N VAL A 168 -3.50 5.46 -10.61
CA VAL A 168 -3.40 4.00 -10.66
C VAL A 168 -2.89 3.53 -9.29
N LEU A 169 -3.66 2.67 -8.62
CA LEU A 169 -3.31 2.07 -7.32
C LEU A 169 -2.98 0.60 -7.53
N VAL A 170 -1.82 0.17 -7.08
CA VAL A 170 -1.31 -1.20 -7.32
C VAL A 170 -0.51 -1.72 -6.14
N GLU A 171 -0.76 -2.97 -5.74
CA GLU A 171 0.18 -3.75 -4.93
C GLU A 171 1.32 -4.22 -5.87
N PRO A 172 2.61 -3.95 -5.60
CA PRO A 172 3.70 -4.46 -6.43
C PRO A 172 3.68 -5.99 -6.57
N ILE A 173 3.26 -6.69 -5.51
CA ILE A 173 2.93 -8.11 -5.49
C ILE A 173 1.60 -8.24 -4.73
N GLN A 174 0.58 -8.88 -5.33
CA GLN A 174 -0.71 -9.03 -4.64
C GLN A 174 -0.63 -10.13 -3.59
N GLY A 175 -0.58 -9.75 -2.31
CA GLY A 175 -0.47 -10.70 -1.21
C GLY A 175 -1.76 -11.49 -1.02
N ARG A 176 -2.88 -10.79 -0.78
CA ARG A 176 -4.18 -11.41 -0.44
C ARG A 176 -4.84 -12.13 -1.62
N ALA A 177 -4.37 -11.90 -2.84
CA ALA A 177 -4.82 -12.59 -4.05
C ALA A 177 -4.10 -13.93 -4.28
N GLY A 178 -3.21 -14.35 -3.37
CA GLY A 178 -2.47 -15.61 -3.49
C GLY A 178 -1.02 -15.44 -3.92
N MET A 179 -0.35 -14.36 -3.46
CA MET A 179 1.06 -14.07 -3.78
C MET A 179 1.33 -13.96 -5.28
N ARG A 180 0.50 -13.19 -5.99
CA ARG A 180 0.61 -13.02 -7.44
C ARG A 180 1.72 -12.02 -7.75
N VAL A 181 2.78 -12.51 -8.38
CA VAL A 181 3.94 -11.70 -8.80
C VAL A 181 3.75 -11.30 -10.26
N PRO A 182 3.86 -10.01 -10.60
CA PRO A 182 3.72 -9.61 -11.99
C PRO A 182 4.93 -10.01 -12.84
N PRO A 183 4.79 -9.98 -14.17
CA PRO A 183 5.93 -10.11 -15.06
C PRO A 183 6.72 -8.80 -15.09
N ARG A 184 8.04 -8.95 -15.24
CA ARG A 184 9.00 -7.87 -15.43
C ARG A 184 8.49 -6.76 -16.35
N GLY A 185 8.64 -5.52 -15.90
CA GLY A 185 8.28 -4.33 -16.67
C GLY A 185 6.82 -3.90 -16.52
N PHE A 186 5.99 -4.64 -15.77
CA PHE A 186 4.63 -4.22 -15.44
C PHE A 186 4.63 -2.88 -14.68
N LEU A 187 5.39 -2.73 -13.60
CA LEU A 187 5.41 -1.48 -12.82
C LEU A 187 5.94 -0.30 -13.64
N LYS A 188 6.95 -0.52 -14.49
CA LYS A 188 7.42 0.48 -15.46
C LYS A 188 6.37 0.89 -16.48
N LEU A 189 5.58 -0.06 -16.97
CA LEU A 189 4.44 0.23 -17.84
C LEU A 189 3.43 1.14 -17.13
N LEU A 190 3.10 0.86 -15.87
CA LEU A 190 2.18 1.69 -15.10
C LEU A 190 2.73 3.11 -14.92
N ARG A 191 4.01 3.26 -14.61
CA ARG A 191 4.68 4.57 -14.51
C ARG A 191 4.55 5.36 -15.82
N LYS A 192 4.90 4.74 -16.95
CA LYS A 192 4.82 5.36 -18.28
C LYS A 192 3.40 5.79 -18.64
N LEU A 193 2.39 4.97 -18.33
CA LEU A 193 0.99 5.32 -18.58
C LEU A 193 0.52 6.47 -17.68
N CYS A 194 0.88 6.44 -16.39
CA CYS A 194 0.55 7.53 -15.47
C CYS A 194 1.16 8.86 -15.91
N ASP A 195 2.43 8.86 -16.35
CA ASP A 195 3.10 10.06 -16.87
C ASP A 195 2.41 10.60 -18.13
N LYS A 196 2.09 9.72 -19.07
CA LYS A 196 1.39 10.09 -20.32
C LYS A 196 0.03 10.73 -20.06
N HIS A 197 -0.71 10.25 -19.06
CA HIS A 197 -2.09 10.66 -18.82
C HIS A 197 -2.23 11.69 -17.70
N GLY A 198 -1.13 12.13 -17.08
CA GLY A 198 -1.15 13.05 -15.94
C GLY A 198 -1.93 12.47 -14.76
N ALA A 199 -1.63 11.22 -14.41
CA ALA A 199 -2.16 10.51 -13.25
C ALA A 199 -1.03 10.18 -12.27
N LEU A 200 -1.37 9.99 -11.00
CA LEU A 200 -0.41 9.51 -10.01
C LEU A 200 -0.34 7.98 -10.01
N LEU A 201 0.85 7.43 -9.80
CA LEU A 201 1.05 6.02 -9.52
C LEU A 201 1.20 5.86 -8.01
N ILE A 202 0.32 5.06 -7.41
CA ILE A 202 0.31 4.77 -5.98
C ILE A 202 0.70 3.30 -5.81
N PHE A 203 1.85 3.05 -5.19
CA PHE A 203 2.25 1.71 -4.77
C PHE A 203 1.69 1.43 -3.38
N ASP A 204 0.83 0.42 -3.28
CA ASP A 204 0.39 -0.14 -2.02
C ASP A 204 1.44 -1.15 -1.52
N GLU A 205 2.33 -0.67 -0.66
CA GLU A 205 3.41 -1.45 -0.05
C GLU A 205 3.08 -1.87 1.39
N ILE A 206 1.80 -1.90 1.77
CA ILE A 206 1.38 -2.30 3.13
C ILE A 206 1.88 -3.71 3.46
N TYR A 207 1.83 -4.62 2.49
CA TYR A 207 2.30 -6.00 2.66
C TYR A 207 3.76 -6.20 2.21
N THR A 208 4.19 -5.51 1.16
CA THR A 208 5.46 -5.75 0.47
C THR A 208 6.62 -4.87 0.94
N GLY A 209 6.34 -3.81 1.70
CA GLY A 209 7.34 -2.90 2.22
C GLY A 209 8.17 -3.46 3.38
N PHE A 210 9.14 -2.66 3.81
CA PHE A 210 10.04 -2.89 4.94
C PHE A 210 10.78 -4.24 4.90
N GLY A 211 11.35 -4.61 3.75
CA GLY A 211 12.26 -5.76 3.67
C GLY A 211 11.59 -7.08 3.30
N ARG A 212 10.26 -7.14 3.16
CA ARG A 212 9.53 -8.39 2.93
C ARG A 212 10.00 -9.15 1.69
N THR A 213 10.32 -8.44 0.62
CA THR A 213 10.74 -9.01 -0.66
C THR A 213 12.27 -9.07 -0.83
N GLY A 214 13.04 -8.80 0.22
CA GLY A 214 14.50 -8.65 0.15
C GLY A 214 14.96 -7.22 -0.20
N HIS A 215 14.03 -6.35 -0.60
CA HIS A 215 14.24 -4.91 -0.79
C HIS A 215 13.49 -4.12 0.28
N TRP A 216 13.88 -2.86 0.52
CA TRP A 216 13.13 -2.00 1.44
C TRP A 216 11.68 -1.81 0.99
N PHE A 217 11.45 -1.68 -0.31
CA PHE A 217 10.14 -1.61 -0.94
C PHE A 217 10.19 -2.42 -2.23
N ALA A 218 9.12 -3.16 -2.54
CA ALA A 218 9.08 -4.01 -3.73
C ALA A 218 9.13 -3.19 -5.03
N CYS A 219 8.62 -1.97 -5.04
CA CYS A 219 8.69 -1.08 -6.21
C CYS A 219 10.13 -0.67 -6.61
N GLU A 220 11.13 -0.94 -5.77
CA GLU A 220 12.55 -0.77 -6.11
C GLU A 220 13.06 -1.86 -7.06
N ASP A 221 12.38 -3.00 -7.12
CA ASP A 221 12.77 -4.14 -7.90
C ASP A 221 12.02 -4.15 -9.24
N ASP A 222 12.80 -4.10 -10.33
CA ASP A 222 12.30 -4.17 -11.70
C ASP A 222 12.47 -5.58 -12.31
N SER A 223 12.93 -6.55 -11.51
CA SER A 223 12.92 -7.97 -11.88
C SER A 223 11.57 -8.63 -11.61
N ILE A 224 10.72 -7.98 -10.81
CA ILE A 224 9.30 -8.29 -10.61
C ILE A 224 8.39 -7.41 -11.48
#